data_AF-Q6W0F3-F1
#
_entry.id   AF-Q6W0F3-F1
#
_cell.length_a   1.000
_cell.length_b   1.000
_cell.length_c   1.000
_cell.angle_alpha   90.00
_cell.angle_beta   90.00
_cell.angle_gamma   90.00
#
_symmetry.space_group_name_H-M   'P 1'
#
loop_
_entity.id
_entity.type
_entity.pdbx_description
1 polymer ?
#
loop_
_entity_poly.entity_id
_entity_poly.type
_entity_poly.pdbx_seq_one_letter_code
_entity_poly.pdbx_strand_id
1 'polypeptide(L)'
;INISQVIACVGQQNVEGKRIPFGFRKRTLPHFIKDDYGPESRGFVENSYLAGLTPSEFFFHAMGGREGLIDTAVKTAETGYIQRRLIKAMESVMVHYDGTVRNSVGQLIQLRYGEDGLCGETVEFQTLPTIKLSNKAFEKRFRFDATNERYLRRIFNENILKELMGSGEVISYLEKEWDQLQKDREALRQIFPSGENKVV
;
A
#
# COMPACT_ATOMS: atom_id res chain seq x y z
N ILE A 1 -3.91 12.12 18.39
CA ILE A 1 -5.19 11.57 18.88
C ILE A 1 -5.12 11.31 20.38
N ASN A 2 -4.36 10.31 20.86
CA ASN A 2 -4.35 9.94 22.28
C ASN A 2 -3.97 11.10 23.23
N ILE A 3 -2.91 11.86 22.92
CA ILE A 3 -2.51 13.03 23.74
C ILE A 3 -3.64 14.07 23.80
N SER A 4 -4.32 14.30 22.68
CA SER A 4 -5.45 15.23 22.59
C SER A 4 -6.63 14.78 23.45
N GLN A 5 -6.93 13.47 23.49
CA GLN A 5 -8.01 12.92 24.32
C GLN A 5 -7.72 12.98 25.81
N VAL A 6 -6.45 12.83 26.19
CA VAL A 6 -6.03 12.91 27.59
C VAL A 6 -6.03 14.35 28.10
N ILE A 7 -5.54 15.30 27.30
CA ILE A 7 -5.26 16.68 27.76
C ILE A 7 -6.35 17.67 27.34
N ALA A 8 -6.85 17.60 26.10
CA ALA A 8 -7.72 18.62 25.51
C ALA A 8 -9.20 18.24 25.53
N CYS A 9 -9.63 17.30 24.69
CA CYS A 9 -11.01 16.80 24.63
C CYS A 9 -11.05 15.41 24.00
N VAL A 10 -12.01 14.57 24.42
CA VAL A 10 -12.16 13.21 23.86
C VAL A 10 -12.74 13.24 22.44
N GLY A 11 -13.71 14.13 22.20
CA GLY A 11 -14.33 14.34 20.89
C GLY A 11 -15.63 13.55 20.66
N GLN A 12 -16.10 13.56 19.41
CA GLN A 12 -17.38 12.97 19.02
C GLN A 12 -17.39 11.44 19.13
N GLN A 13 -18.34 10.90 19.90
CA GLN A 13 -18.65 9.47 19.95
C GLN A 13 -19.63 9.13 18.83
N ASN A 14 -19.27 8.15 18.01
CA ASN A 14 -20.10 7.64 16.93
C ASN A 14 -20.53 6.21 17.26
N VAL A 15 -21.74 5.86 16.82
CA VAL A 15 -22.26 4.49 16.84
C VAL A 15 -22.61 4.12 15.41
N GLU A 16 -22.06 3.02 14.89
CA GLU A 16 -22.25 2.57 13.51
C GLU A 16 -21.95 3.68 12.46
N GLY A 17 -20.91 4.49 12.73
CA GLY A 17 -20.48 5.59 11.85
C GLY A 17 -21.41 6.83 11.86
N LYS A 18 -22.44 6.87 12.71
CA LYS A 18 -23.34 8.02 12.86
C LYS A 18 -23.23 8.63 14.27
N ARG A 19 -23.64 9.89 14.42
CA ARG A 19 -23.87 10.48 15.76
C ARG A 19 -24.93 9.68 16.51
N ILE A 20 -24.86 9.68 17.84
CA ILE A 20 -25.72 8.87 18.72
C ILE A 20 -27.21 9.03 18.34
N PRO A 21 -27.92 7.95 17.99
CA PRO A 21 -29.32 8.02 17.56
C PRO A 21 -30.26 8.33 18.74
N PHE A 22 -31.47 8.78 18.43
CA PHE A 22 -32.50 8.96 19.45
C PHE A 22 -33.05 7.59 19.88
N GLY A 23 -32.55 7.08 21.02
CA GLY A 23 -33.03 5.85 21.64
C GLY A 23 -34.35 6.03 22.42
N PHE A 24 -34.69 7.26 22.81
CA PHE A 24 -35.97 7.61 23.46
C PHE A 24 -36.85 8.44 22.51
N ARG A 25 -38.06 8.80 22.96
CA ARG A 25 -39.01 9.65 22.21
C ARG A 25 -38.39 11.00 21.81
N LYS A 26 -37.78 11.03 20.62
CA LYS A 26 -37.09 12.17 20.00
C LYS A 26 -35.95 12.77 20.86
N ARG A 27 -35.23 11.94 21.62
CA ARG A 27 -34.07 12.36 22.44
C ARG A 27 -33.13 11.20 22.72
N THR A 28 -31.91 11.49 23.13
CA THR A 28 -30.87 10.50 23.45
C THR A 28 -30.90 10.03 24.91
N LEU A 29 -31.07 10.95 25.87
CA LEU A 29 -31.21 10.67 27.30
C LEU A 29 -32.42 11.43 27.89
N PRO A 30 -33.00 11.00 29.01
CA PRO A 30 -34.12 11.70 29.65
C PRO A 30 -33.75 13.10 30.16
N HIS A 31 -32.46 13.40 30.32
CA HIS A 31 -31.92 14.69 30.72
C HIS A 31 -31.93 15.75 29.61
N PHE A 32 -32.06 15.33 28.34
CA PHE A 32 -32.14 16.25 27.21
C PHE A 32 -33.59 16.56 26.83
N ILE A 33 -33.79 17.76 26.27
CA ILE A 33 -35.06 18.23 25.71
C ILE A 33 -35.36 17.43 24.43
N LYS A 34 -36.63 17.34 24.06
CA LYS A 34 -37.05 16.68 22.81
C LYS A 34 -36.57 17.47 21.60
N ASP A 35 -36.22 16.74 20.54
CA ASP A 35 -35.74 17.27 19.27
C ASP A 35 -34.45 18.12 19.41
N ASP A 36 -33.60 17.81 20.40
CA ASP A 36 -32.30 18.44 20.61
C ASP A 36 -31.22 17.77 19.71
N TYR A 37 -30.59 18.56 18.85
CA TYR A 37 -29.54 18.15 17.91
C TYR A 37 -28.14 18.70 18.27
N GLY A 38 -28.00 19.32 19.45
CA GLY A 38 -26.76 19.88 19.96
C GLY A 38 -25.60 18.88 20.03
N PRO A 39 -24.35 19.38 20.17
CA PRO A 39 -23.16 18.53 20.25
C PRO A 39 -23.23 17.58 21.45
N GLU A 40 -23.49 18.11 22.65
CA GLU A 40 -23.59 17.35 23.90
C GLU A 40 -24.68 16.28 23.86
N SER A 41 -25.87 16.63 23.36
CA SER A 41 -27.03 15.72 23.30
C SER A 41 -26.83 14.56 22.33
N ARG A 42 -25.86 14.65 21.41
CA ARG A 42 -25.61 13.66 20.36
C ARG A 42 -24.21 13.04 20.46
N GLY A 43 -23.59 13.07 21.64
CA GLY A 43 -22.37 12.31 21.93
C GLY A 43 -21.05 13.03 21.69
N PHE A 44 -21.04 14.35 21.56
CA PHE A 44 -19.77 15.09 21.63
C PHE A 44 -19.31 15.19 23.08
N VAL A 45 -18.09 14.76 23.34
CA VAL A 45 -17.45 14.82 24.65
C VAL A 45 -16.42 15.95 24.62
N GLU A 46 -16.75 17.04 25.31
CA GLU A 46 -15.90 18.24 25.37
C GLU A 46 -14.78 18.06 26.39
N ASN A 47 -15.06 17.36 27.50
CA ASN A 47 -14.05 17.15 28.53
C ASN A 47 -12.95 16.17 28.10
N SER A 48 -11.79 16.30 28.73
CA SER A 48 -10.65 15.38 28.58
C SER A 48 -10.65 14.33 29.70
N TYR A 49 -9.87 13.26 29.52
CA TYR A 49 -9.70 12.27 30.59
C TYR A 49 -9.05 12.87 31.85
N LEU A 50 -8.26 13.94 31.72
CA LEU A 50 -7.69 14.65 32.85
C LEU A 50 -8.74 15.44 33.64
N ALA A 51 -9.65 16.12 32.95
CA ALA A 51 -10.71 16.92 33.58
C ALA A 51 -11.83 16.05 34.18
N GLY A 52 -12.02 14.85 33.63
CA GLY A 52 -13.10 13.93 34.00
C GLY A 52 -14.36 14.17 33.15
N LEU A 53 -15.15 13.10 32.99
CA LEU A 53 -16.33 13.07 32.12
C LEU A 53 -17.59 13.34 32.93
N THR A 54 -18.52 14.12 32.39
CA THR A 54 -19.88 14.23 32.96
C THR A 54 -20.64 12.90 32.80
N PRO A 55 -21.70 12.62 33.59
CA PRO A 55 -22.44 11.36 33.48
C PRO A 55 -23.00 11.07 32.08
N SER A 56 -23.47 12.11 31.36
CA SER A 56 -23.96 11.98 29.98
C SER A 56 -22.82 11.63 29.01
N GLU A 57 -21.68 12.33 29.12
CA GLU A 57 -20.49 12.05 28.31
C GLU A 57 -19.93 10.66 28.58
N PHE A 58 -19.87 10.25 29.84
CA PHE A 58 -19.41 8.92 30.23
C PHE A 58 -20.30 7.82 29.62
N PHE A 59 -21.62 8.00 29.66
CA PHE A 59 -22.55 7.05 29.06
C PHE A 59 -22.38 6.94 27.54
N PHE A 60 -22.25 8.09 26.86
CA PHE A 60 -21.99 8.13 25.42
C PHE A 60 -20.63 7.55 25.03
N HIS A 61 -19.61 7.78 25.85
CA HIS A 61 -18.29 7.17 25.68
C HIS A 61 -18.33 5.65 25.88
N ALA A 62 -19.07 5.17 26.89
CA ALA A 62 -19.26 3.74 27.13
C ALA A 62 -20.02 3.05 25.98
N MET A 63 -20.94 3.74 25.30
CA MET A 63 -21.60 3.21 24.08
C MET A 63 -20.60 2.91 22.97
N GLY A 64 -19.72 3.88 22.66
CA GLY A 64 -18.67 3.68 21.64
C GLY A 64 -17.66 2.60 22.03
N GLY A 65 -17.26 2.57 23.31
CA GLY A 65 -16.38 1.51 23.83
C GLY A 65 -17.01 0.12 23.73
N ARG A 66 -18.31 -0.02 24.04
CA ARG A 66 -19.04 -1.29 23.95
C ARG A 66 -19.11 -1.79 22.51
N GLU A 67 -19.35 -0.92 21.54
CA GLU A 67 -19.34 -1.29 20.11
C GLU A 67 -17.99 -1.90 19.72
N GLY A 68 -16.88 -1.25 20.07
CA GLY A 68 -15.54 -1.76 19.79
C GLY A 68 -15.25 -3.12 20.44
N LEU A 69 -15.70 -3.34 21.69
CA LEU A 69 -15.53 -4.62 22.38
C LEU A 69 -16.35 -5.74 21.73
N ILE A 70 -17.60 -5.45 21.34
CA ILE A 70 -18.47 -6.42 20.65
C ILE A 70 -17.89 -6.74 19.27
N ASP A 71 -17.50 -5.73 18.50
CA ASP A 71 -16.92 -5.90 17.17
C ASP A 71 -15.65 -6.74 17.23
N THR A 72 -14.78 -6.51 18.22
CA THR A 72 -13.58 -7.32 18.44
C THR A 72 -13.94 -8.78 18.71
N ALA A 73 -14.93 -9.04 19.57
CA ALA A 73 -15.37 -10.41 19.88
C ALA A 73 -15.95 -11.13 18.66
N VAL A 74 -16.78 -10.44 17.87
CA VAL A 74 -17.40 -10.99 16.65
C VAL A 74 -16.34 -11.25 15.57
N LYS A 75 -15.48 -10.26 15.28
CA LYS A 75 -14.41 -10.39 14.28
C LYS A 75 -13.41 -11.48 14.64
N THR A 76 -13.12 -11.69 15.91
CA THR A 76 -12.24 -12.78 16.36
C THR A 76 -12.82 -14.15 15.98
N ALA A 77 -14.13 -14.36 16.19
CA ALA A 77 -14.79 -15.62 15.83
C ALA A 77 -14.82 -15.84 14.31
N GLU A 78 -15.12 -14.79 13.54
CA GLU A 78 -15.22 -14.86 12.08
C GLU A 78 -13.85 -15.07 11.41
N THR A 79 -12.83 -14.30 11.81
CA THR A 79 -11.49 -14.39 11.21
C THR A 79 -10.87 -15.77 11.40
N GLY A 80 -11.01 -16.38 12.58
CA GLY A 80 -10.52 -17.75 12.82
C GLY A 80 -11.23 -18.80 11.97
N TYR A 81 -12.55 -18.66 11.80
CA TYR A 81 -13.33 -19.54 10.92
C TYR A 81 -12.92 -19.40 9.45
N ILE A 82 -12.79 -18.17 8.96
CA ILE A 82 -12.34 -17.87 7.59
C ILE A 82 -10.94 -18.44 7.36
N GLN A 83 -10.01 -18.20 8.29
CA GLN A 83 -8.65 -18.72 8.22
C GLN A 83 -8.64 -20.25 8.12
N ARG A 84 -9.40 -20.95 8.96
CA ARG A 84 -9.49 -22.42 8.91
C ARG A 84 -10.03 -22.91 7.57
N ARG A 85 -11.06 -22.25 7.03
CA ARG A 85 -11.63 -22.60 5.72
C ARG A 85 -10.62 -22.39 4.59
N LEU A 86 -9.87 -21.29 4.60
CA LEU A 86 -8.83 -21.02 3.61
C LEU A 86 -7.70 -22.05 3.68
N ILE A 87 -7.24 -22.41 4.89
CA ILE A 87 -6.24 -23.46 5.08
C ILE A 87 -6.76 -24.78 4.50
N LYS A 88 -7.99 -25.19 4.84
CA LYS A 88 -8.56 -26.45 4.33
C LYS A 88 -8.77 -26.46 2.81
N ALA A 89 -9.05 -25.32 2.20
CA ALA A 89 -9.14 -25.22 0.75
C ALA A 89 -7.77 -25.35 0.06
N MET A 90 -6.71 -24.82 0.67
CA MET A 90 -5.38 -24.68 0.04
C MET A 90 -4.34 -25.69 0.54
N GLU A 91 -4.62 -26.51 1.56
CA GLU A 91 -3.63 -27.40 2.19
C GLU A 91 -3.04 -28.47 1.26
N SER A 92 -3.70 -28.75 0.14
CA SER A 92 -3.21 -29.72 -0.85
C SER A 92 -2.26 -29.13 -1.89
N VAL A 93 -2.12 -27.81 -1.94
CA VAL A 93 -1.36 -27.10 -2.97
C VAL A 93 0.11 -27.02 -2.58
N MET A 94 1.01 -27.50 -3.45
CA MET A 94 2.45 -27.49 -3.21
C MET A 94 3.26 -27.28 -4.49
N VAL A 95 4.47 -26.73 -4.33
CA VAL A 95 5.46 -26.57 -5.40
C VAL A 95 6.19 -27.91 -5.60
N HIS A 96 6.24 -28.37 -6.84
CA HIS A 96 6.93 -29.60 -7.22
C HIS A 96 8.36 -29.33 -7.69
N TYR A 97 9.19 -30.36 -7.80
CA TYR A 97 10.61 -30.25 -8.21
C TYR A 97 10.82 -29.65 -9.61
N ASP A 98 9.81 -29.68 -10.48
CA ASP A 98 9.83 -29.03 -11.79
C ASP A 98 9.56 -27.51 -11.72
N GLY A 99 9.23 -27.00 -10.53
CA GLY A 99 8.86 -25.61 -10.26
C GLY A 99 7.41 -25.28 -10.59
N THR A 100 6.58 -26.29 -10.93
CA THR A 100 5.14 -26.12 -11.11
C THR A 100 4.39 -26.21 -9.79
N VAL A 101 3.23 -25.55 -9.69
CA VAL A 101 2.35 -25.62 -8.52
C VAL A 101 1.19 -26.55 -8.85
N ARG A 102 1.00 -27.60 -8.05
CA ARG A 102 -0.06 -28.60 -8.25
C ARG A 102 -0.78 -28.94 -6.95
N ASN A 103 -2.00 -29.44 -7.08
CA ASN A 103 -2.74 -30.02 -5.95
C ASN A 103 -2.40 -31.50 -5.72
N SER A 104 -3.02 -32.11 -4.71
CA SER A 104 -2.83 -33.52 -4.34
C SER A 104 -3.26 -34.53 -5.42
N VAL A 105 -4.15 -34.13 -6.35
CA VAL A 105 -4.61 -34.97 -7.48
C VAL A 105 -3.67 -34.83 -8.69
N GLY A 106 -2.65 -33.97 -8.60
CA GLY A 106 -1.70 -33.70 -9.69
C GLY A 106 -2.22 -32.71 -10.73
N GLN A 107 -3.31 -32.00 -10.47
CA GLN A 107 -3.81 -30.94 -11.34
C GLN A 107 -2.89 -29.72 -11.24
N LEU A 108 -2.47 -29.21 -12.41
CA LEU A 108 -1.64 -28.01 -12.53
C LEU A 108 -2.46 -26.76 -12.19
N ILE A 109 -1.96 -25.94 -11.25
CA ILE A 109 -2.56 -24.66 -10.84
C ILE A 109 -1.77 -23.50 -11.43
N GLN A 110 -0.44 -23.50 -11.29
CA GLN A 110 0.45 -22.49 -11.87
C GLN A 110 1.65 -23.17 -12.55
N LEU A 111 2.10 -22.59 -13.67
CA LEU A 111 3.31 -23.05 -14.38
C LEU A 111 4.59 -22.73 -13.60
N ARG A 112 4.61 -21.59 -12.90
CA ARG A 112 5.67 -21.16 -12.00
C ARG A 112 5.05 -20.55 -10.75
N TYR A 113 5.61 -20.88 -9.59
CA TYR A 113 5.20 -20.26 -8.32
C TYR A 113 5.33 -18.74 -8.41
N GLY A 114 4.28 -17.99 -8.08
CA GLY A 114 4.33 -16.52 -8.13
C GLY A 114 4.49 -15.92 -9.53
N GLU A 115 4.30 -16.72 -10.59
CA GLU A 115 4.54 -16.34 -12.00
C GLU A 115 6.01 -16.01 -12.37
N ASP A 116 6.93 -16.01 -11.39
CA ASP A 116 8.36 -15.75 -11.57
C ASP A 116 9.26 -16.90 -11.06
N GLY A 117 8.74 -17.76 -10.19
CA GLY A 117 9.47 -18.86 -9.55
C GLY A 117 10.35 -18.41 -8.38
N LEU A 118 10.19 -17.18 -7.88
CA LEU A 118 11.02 -16.63 -6.80
C LEU A 118 10.37 -16.81 -5.43
N CYS A 119 11.19 -16.89 -4.38
CA CYS A 119 10.70 -16.96 -3.01
C CYS A 119 10.37 -15.55 -2.50
N GLY A 120 9.17 -15.35 -1.96
CA GLY A 120 8.72 -14.06 -1.44
C GLY A 120 9.59 -13.50 -0.30
N GLU A 121 10.33 -14.34 0.41
CA GLU A 121 11.22 -13.93 1.50
C GLU A 121 12.44 -13.13 1.01
N THR A 122 12.82 -13.31 -0.26
CA THR A 122 13.99 -12.65 -0.87
C THR A 122 13.62 -11.43 -1.72
N VAL A 123 12.34 -11.07 -1.78
CA VAL A 123 11.86 -9.98 -2.64
C VAL A 123 11.83 -8.66 -1.85
N GLU A 124 12.19 -7.57 -2.51
CA GLU A 124 12.32 -6.25 -1.89
C GLU A 124 11.64 -5.18 -2.74
N PHE A 125 11.09 -4.15 -2.08
CA PHE A 125 10.52 -3.01 -2.79
C PHE A 125 11.60 -2.23 -3.54
N GLN A 126 11.53 -2.23 -4.86
CA GLN A 126 12.42 -1.50 -5.74
C GLN A 126 11.70 -0.39 -6.49
N THR A 127 12.47 0.62 -6.90
CA THR A 127 11.93 1.73 -7.68
C THR A 127 12.44 1.67 -9.12
N LEU A 128 11.53 1.57 -10.08
CA LEU A 128 11.86 1.62 -11.50
C LEU A 128 12.00 3.09 -11.96
N PRO A 129 13.21 3.54 -12.33
CA PRO A 129 13.44 4.95 -12.65
C PRO A 129 12.88 5.36 -14.03
N THR A 130 12.57 4.41 -14.90
CA THR A 130 12.24 4.64 -16.32
C THR A 130 10.80 5.05 -16.57
N ILE A 131 9.85 4.62 -15.73
CA ILE A 131 8.40 4.75 -15.96
C ILE A 131 7.92 6.21 -15.88
N LYS A 132 8.25 6.92 -14.79
CA LYS A 132 7.71 8.26 -14.49
C LYS A 132 8.35 9.41 -15.26
N LEU A 133 9.57 9.23 -15.77
CA LEU A 133 10.31 10.33 -16.41
C LEU A 133 9.59 10.85 -17.67
N SER A 134 9.74 12.14 -17.97
CA SER A 134 9.36 12.69 -19.27
C SER A 134 10.31 12.18 -20.35
N ASN A 135 9.90 12.18 -21.62
CA ASN A 135 10.74 11.66 -22.72
C ASN A 135 12.09 12.38 -22.80
N LYS A 136 12.09 13.71 -22.63
CA LYS A 136 13.32 14.52 -22.60
C LYS A 136 14.21 14.21 -21.39
N ALA A 137 13.63 13.97 -20.21
CA ALA A 137 14.38 13.63 -19.01
C ALA A 137 14.95 12.20 -19.07
N PHE A 138 14.23 11.29 -19.72
CA PHE A 138 14.67 9.92 -19.97
C PHE A 138 15.88 9.90 -20.93
N GLU A 139 15.78 10.58 -22.07
CA GLU A 139 16.89 10.71 -23.02
C GLU A 139 18.13 11.31 -22.38
N LYS A 140 18.01 12.42 -21.66
CA LYS A 140 19.16 13.05 -21.00
C LYS A 140 19.85 12.14 -19.97
N ARG A 141 19.12 11.20 -19.35
CA ARG A 141 19.63 10.37 -18.26
C ARG A 141 20.20 9.04 -18.73
N PHE A 142 19.63 8.45 -19.79
CA PHE A 142 19.95 7.10 -20.24
C PHE A 142 20.60 7.05 -21.63
N ARG A 143 20.44 8.07 -22.48
CA ARG A 143 21.14 8.13 -23.78
C ARG A 143 22.60 8.51 -23.53
N PHE A 144 23.52 7.70 -24.02
CA PHE A 144 24.95 7.94 -23.90
C PHE A 144 25.52 8.48 -25.21
N ASP A 145 25.95 9.75 -25.19
CA ASP A 145 26.53 10.39 -26.38
C ASP A 145 28.06 10.20 -26.40
N ALA A 146 28.53 9.22 -27.18
CA ALA A 146 29.95 8.94 -27.37
C ALA A 146 30.72 10.00 -28.19
N THR A 147 30.04 11.00 -28.74
CA THR A 147 30.65 12.08 -29.54
C THR A 147 31.23 13.21 -28.69
N ASN A 148 30.83 13.34 -27.42
CA ASN A 148 31.24 14.44 -26.56
C ASN A 148 32.54 14.11 -25.79
N GLU A 149 33.68 14.36 -26.43
CA GLU A 149 35.00 14.04 -25.88
C GLU A 149 35.29 14.69 -24.51
N ARG A 150 34.80 15.92 -24.27
CA ARG A 150 34.97 16.62 -22.98
C ARG A 150 34.25 15.92 -21.84
N TYR A 151 33.05 15.40 -22.11
CA TYR A 151 32.27 14.65 -21.15
C TYR A 151 32.90 13.28 -20.86
N LEU A 152 33.36 12.59 -21.91
CA LEU A 152 34.00 11.29 -21.79
C LEU A 152 35.32 11.33 -21.02
N ARG A 153 36.16 12.34 -21.26
CA ARG A 153 37.42 12.56 -20.51
C ARG A 153 37.23 12.77 -19.01
N ARG A 154 36.03 13.17 -18.57
CA ARG A 154 35.72 13.35 -17.15
C ARG A 154 35.34 12.05 -16.46
N ILE A 155 34.88 11.04 -17.21
CA ILE A 155 34.30 9.80 -16.68
C ILE A 155 35.24 8.60 -16.91
N PHE A 156 35.93 8.57 -18.05
CA PHE A 156 36.76 7.44 -18.47
C PHE A 156 38.25 7.79 -18.53
N ASN A 157 39.07 6.76 -18.33
CA ASN A 157 40.51 6.81 -18.50
C ASN A 157 40.89 6.93 -20.00
N GLU A 158 42.06 7.51 -20.28
CA GLU A 158 42.50 7.78 -21.66
C GLU A 158 42.62 6.54 -22.56
N ASN A 159 42.92 5.37 -21.99
CA ASN A 159 42.99 4.12 -22.74
C ASN A 159 41.60 3.72 -23.29
N ILE A 160 40.57 3.85 -22.46
CA ILE A 160 39.18 3.51 -22.82
C ILE A 160 38.63 4.49 -23.86
N LEU A 161 39.04 5.76 -23.80
CA LEU A 161 38.65 6.76 -24.80
C LEU A 161 39.18 6.43 -26.20
N LYS A 162 40.44 5.99 -26.29
CA LYS A 162 41.04 5.59 -27.57
C LYS A 162 40.34 4.38 -28.17
N GLU A 163 39.90 3.44 -27.34
CA GLU A 163 39.11 2.28 -27.78
C GLU A 163 37.70 2.69 -28.21
N LEU A 164 37.01 3.54 -27.44
CA LEU A 164 35.67 4.04 -27.76
C LEU A 164 35.64 4.85 -29.07
N MET A 165 36.66 5.68 -29.31
CA MET A 165 36.75 6.48 -30.53
C MET A 165 37.32 5.69 -31.71
N GLY A 166 38.11 4.65 -31.44
CA GLY A 166 38.75 3.81 -32.45
C GLY A 166 37.83 2.71 -32.99
N SER A 167 36.84 2.27 -32.23
CA SER A 167 35.93 1.18 -32.60
C SER A 167 34.52 1.68 -32.94
N GLY A 168 34.18 1.68 -34.23
CA GLY A 168 32.82 1.99 -34.70
C GLY A 168 31.77 0.97 -34.27
N GLU A 169 32.18 -0.23 -33.87
CA GLU A 169 31.28 -1.27 -33.36
C GLU A 169 30.64 -0.85 -32.02
N VAL A 170 31.39 -0.14 -31.16
CA VAL A 170 30.91 0.26 -29.84
C VAL A 170 29.76 1.27 -29.94
N ILE A 171 29.84 2.18 -30.91
CA ILE A 171 28.76 3.14 -31.20
C ILE A 171 27.49 2.38 -31.61
N SER A 172 27.62 1.36 -32.46
CA SER A 172 26.47 0.53 -32.86
C SER A 172 25.84 -0.22 -31.69
N TYR A 173 26.63 -0.72 -30.73
CA TYR A 173 26.10 -1.38 -29.54
C TYR A 173 25.35 -0.41 -28.62
N LEU A 174 25.88 0.81 -28.43
CA LEU A 174 25.23 1.85 -27.61
C LEU A 174 23.88 2.29 -28.22
N GLU A 175 23.80 2.40 -29.54
CA GLU A 175 22.53 2.70 -30.23
C GLU A 175 21.52 1.56 -30.06
N LYS A 176 21.95 0.30 -30.16
CA LYS A 176 21.08 -0.87 -29.91
C LYS A 176 20.56 -0.92 -28.47
N GLU A 177 21.41 -0.61 -27.49
CA GLU A 177 21.01 -0.55 -26.09
C GLU A 177 19.97 0.55 -25.84
N TRP A 178 20.16 1.72 -26.45
CA TRP A 178 19.21 2.82 -26.38
C TRP A 178 17.84 2.44 -26.97
N ASP A 179 17.81 1.80 -28.13
CA ASP A 179 16.58 1.31 -28.76
C ASP A 179 15.86 0.27 -27.89
N GLN A 180 16.62 -0.62 -27.22
CA GLN A 180 16.05 -1.60 -26.29
C GLN A 180 15.41 -0.91 -25.08
N LEU A 181 16.09 0.07 -24.47
CA LEU A 181 15.56 0.83 -23.34
C LEU A 181 14.28 1.60 -23.68
N GLN A 182 14.15 2.09 -24.91
CA GLN A 182 12.90 2.71 -25.39
C GLN A 182 11.75 1.70 -25.44
N LYS A 183 11.98 0.52 -26.05
CA LYS A 183 11.00 -0.56 -26.14
C LYS A 183 10.57 -1.05 -24.76
N ASP A 184 11.52 -1.28 -23.86
CA ASP A 184 11.25 -1.72 -22.49
C ASP A 184 10.42 -0.68 -21.73
N ARG A 185 10.72 0.60 -21.91
CA ARG A 185 9.96 1.69 -21.27
C ARG A 185 8.52 1.77 -21.78
N GLU A 186 8.30 1.52 -23.07
CA GLU A 186 6.95 1.45 -23.63
C GLU A 186 6.19 0.24 -23.09
N ALA A 187 6.81 -0.94 -23.07
CA ALA A 187 6.24 -2.15 -22.50
C ALA A 187 5.89 -1.98 -21.01
N LEU A 188 6.80 -1.41 -20.21
CA LEU A 188 6.56 -1.15 -18.79
C LEU A 188 5.40 -0.19 -18.55
N ARG A 189 5.18 0.79 -19.43
CA ARG A 189 4.03 1.71 -19.34
C ARG A 189 2.71 1.05 -19.73
N GLN A 190 2.74 0.03 -20.58
CA GLN A 190 1.58 -0.79 -20.88
C GLN A 190 1.25 -1.72 -19.72
N ILE A 191 2.27 -2.32 -19.08
CA ILE A 191 2.12 -3.19 -17.90
C ILE A 191 1.65 -2.40 -16.67
N PHE A 192 2.19 -1.20 -16.45
CA PHE A 192 1.87 -0.33 -15.31
C PHE A 192 1.15 0.96 -15.77
N PRO A 193 -0.14 0.89 -16.15
CA PRO A 193 -0.88 2.04 -16.68
C PRO A 193 -1.12 3.15 -15.64
N SER A 194 -1.09 2.82 -14.34
CA SER A 194 -1.19 3.79 -13.24
C SER A 194 0.05 4.68 -13.10
N GLY A 195 1.16 4.33 -13.78
CA GLY A 195 2.44 5.04 -13.64
C GLY A 195 3.11 4.82 -12.28
N GLU A 196 2.69 3.80 -11.53
CA GLU A 196 3.38 3.36 -10.33
C GLU A 196 4.77 2.85 -10.69
N ASN A 197 5.75 3.28 -9.91
CA ASN A 197 7.15 2.97 -10.15
C ASN A 197 7.81 2.31 -8.94
N LYS A 198 7.05 2.03 -7.89
CA LYS A 198 7.47 1.20 -6.76
C LYS A 198 6.88 -0.17 -7.00
N VAL A 199 7.73 -1.16 -7.18
CA VAL A 199 7.36 -2.55 -7.45
C VAL A 199 8.01 -3.44 -6.40
N VAL A 200 7.40 -4.60 -6.18
CA VAL A 200 7.96 -5.71 -5.38
C VAL A 200 8.78 -6.56 -6.34
#